data_AF-A0A9E4AGG2-F1
#
_entry.id   AF-A0A9E4AGG2-F1
#
_cell.length_a   1.000
_cell.length_b   1.000
_cell.length_c   1.000
_cell.angle_alpha   90.00
_cell.angle_beta   90.00
_cell.angle_gamma   90.00
#
_symmetry.space_group_name_H-M   'P 1'
#
loop_
_entity.id
_entity.type
_entity.pdbx_description
1 polymer ?
#
loop_
_entity_poly.entity_id
_entity_poly.type
_entity_poly.pdbx_seq_one_letter_code
_entity_poly.pdbx_strand_id
1 'polypeptide(L)'
;MDYLLRERGKTKRSWINYHKNGNKSGEASFRDGKYEGPCISYHENGNLRSRGAYPKHEGKSYDGKKEGPFYGYEEDGETVWMIVTYKKGGSRAKPDEYPLGTCDVCGEGRRLNWGNSCPKCGAEID
;
A
#
# COMPACT_ATOMS: atom_id res chain seq x y z
N MET A 1 12.83 -4.81 -19.82
CA MET A 1 13.32 -3.60 -20.51
C MET A 1 13.09 -2.45 -19.55
N ASP A 2 14.13 -2.01 -18.84
CA ASP A 2 14.05 -0.91 -17.87
C ASP A 2 14.34 0.42 -18.58
N TYR A 3 13.40 1.36 -18.57
CA TYR A 3 13.62 2.69 -19.13
C TYR A 3 14.36 3.57 -18.10
N LEU A 4 15.61 3.94 -18.41
CA LEU A 4 16.43 4.83 -17.59
C LEU A 4 16.29 6.28 -18.07
N LEU A 5 15.61 7.13 -17.29
CA LEU A 5 15.65 8.58 -17.47
C LEU A 5 16.72 9.16 -16.54
N ARG A 6 17.81 9.67 -17.12
CA ARG A 6 19.00 10.16 -16.39
C ARG A 6 18.99 11.68 -16.33
N GLU A 7 18.37 12.25 -15.30
CA GLU A 7 18.53 13.67 -14.98
C GLU A 7 19.46 13.83 -13.76
N ARG A 8 20.62 14.47 -13.97
CA ARG A 8 21.58 14.97 -12.96
C ARG A 8 21.80 14.02 -11.77
N GLY A 9 22.59 12.97 -11.99
CA GLY A 9 23.27 12.22 -10.93
C GLY A 9 22.42 11.34 -10.01
N LYS A 10 21.08 11.37 -10.12
CA LYS A 10 20.17 10.53 -9.32
C LYS A 10 19.44 9.56 -10.22
N THR A 11 19.71 8.26 -10.07
CA THR A 11 19.03 7.24 -10.87
C THR A 11 17.72 6.88 -10.18
N LYS A 12 16.59 7.24 -10.81
CA LYS A 12 15.30 6.64 -10.48
C LYS A 12 15.26 5.27 -11.11
N ARG A 13 14.91 4.26 -10.32
CA ARG A 13 14.71 2.89 -10.80
C ARG A 13 13.38 2.39 -10.28
N SER A 14 12.71 1.59 -11.08
CA SER A 14 11.51 0.86 -10.65
C SER A 14 11.85 -0.62 -10.71
N TRP A 15 11.46 -1.36 -9.69
CA TRP A 15 11.53 -2.82 -9.70
C TRP A 15 10.13 -3.37 -9.91
N ILE A 16 10.05 -4.44 -10.69
CA ILE A 16 8.84 -5.22 -10.89
C ILE A 16 9.19 -6.66 -10.56
N ASN A 17 8.40 -7.27 -9.69
CA ASN A 17 8.48 -8.67 -9.34
C ASN A 17 7.27 -9.40 -9.95
N TYR A 18 7.43 -10.71 -10.17
CA TYR A 18 6.39 -11.56 -10.74
C TYR A 18 6.12 -12.77 -9.84
N HIS A 19 4.88 -13.22 -9.83
CA HIS A 19 4.46 -14.50 -9.30
C HIS A 19 4.90 -15.64 -10.22
N LYS A 20 4.83 -16.88 -9.73
CA LYS A 20 5.21 -18.07 -10.53
C LYS A 20 4.35 -18.25 -11.78
N ASN A 21 3.10 -17.75 -11.75
CA ASN A 21 2.17 -17.79 -12.86
C ASN A 21 2.43 -16.69 -13.93
N GLY A 22 3.45 -15.85 -13.73
CA GLY A 22 3.80 -14.77 -14.66
C GLY A 22 3.04 -13.46 -14.43
N ASN A 23 2.06 -13.41 -13.53
CA ASN A 23 1.42 -12.16 -13.13
C ASN A 23 2.38 -11.31 -12.30
N LYS A 24 2.25 -9.98 -12.37
CA LYS A 24 3.03 -9.10 -11.50
C LYS A 24 2.71 -9.40 -10.04
N SER A 25 3.72 -9.47 -9.19
CA SER A 25 3.57 -9.64 -7.73
C SER A 25 3.80 -8.34 -6.97
N GLY A 26 4.56 -7.40 -7.54
CA GLY A 26 4.69 -6.08 -6.98
C GLY A 26 5.55 -5.15 -7.81
N GLU A 27 5.43 -3.87 -7.49
CA GLU A 27 6.25 -2.80 -8.06
C GLU A 27 6.62 -1.78 -6.99
N ALA A 28 7.84 -1.27 -7.08
CA ALA A 28 8.32 -0.25 -6.15
C ALA A 28 9.33 0.68 -6.84
N SER A 29 9.30 1.94 -6.42
CA SER A 29 10.23 2.97 -6.90
C SER A 29 11.41 3.13 -5.94
N PHE A 30 12.58 3.36 -6.53
CA PHE A 30 13.84 3.53 -5.83
C PHE A 30 14.54 4.79 -6.32
N ARG A 31 15.22 5.45 -5.39
CA ARG A 31 16.19 6.51 -5.67
C ARG A 31 17.47 6.22 -4.90
N ASP A 32 18.59 6.20 -5.62
CA ASP A 32 19.92 6.00 -5.03
C ASP A 32 20.01 4.71 -4.19
N GLY A 33 19.37 3.64 -4.67
CA GLY A 33 19.34 2.33 -4.02
C GLY A 33 18.37 2.18 -2.84
N LYS A 34 17.54 3.20 -2.56
CA LYS A 34 16.58 3.21 -1.44
C LYS A 34 15.15 3.36 -1.95
N TYR A 35 14.18 2.77 -1.26
CA TYR A 35 12.77 2.96 -1.58
C TYR A 35 12.37 4.44 -1.51
N GLU A 36 11.74 4.94 -2.55
CA GLU A 36 11.17 6.28 -2.61
C GLU A 36 10.02 6.32 -3.62
N GLY A 37 8.84 6.78 -3.19
CA GLY A 37 7.64 6.86 -4.01
C GLY A 37 6.67 5.69 -3.78
N PRO A 38 5.77 5.42 -4.74
CA PRO A 38 4.73 4.41 -4.57
C PRO A 38 5.32 3.00 -4.48
N CYS A 39 4.66 2.17 -3.67
CA CYS A 39 4.87 0.73 -3.62
C CYS A 39 3.53 0.01 -3.69
N ILE A 40 3.44 -0.98 -4.55
CA ILE A 40 2.23 -1.76 -4.81
C ILE A 40 2.59 -3.24 -4.81
N SER A 41 1.71 -4.07 -4.24
CA SER A 41 1.78 -5.52 -4.42
C SER A 41 0.44 -6.05 -4.92
N TYR A 42 0.49 -7.19 -5.59
CA TYR A 42 -0.66 -7.82 -6.22
C TYR A 42 -0.82 -9.26 -5.74
N HIS A 43 -2.06 -9.73 -5.69
CA HIS A 43 -2.39 -11.14 -5.48
C HIS A 43 -2.02 -11.96 -6.71
N GLU A 44 -1.98 -13.28 -6.59
CA GLU A 44 -1.62 -14.14 -7.74
C GLU A 44 -2.62 -14.01 -8.90
N ASN A 45 -3.87 -13.66 -8.62
CA ASN A 45 -4.90 -13.36 -9.63
C ASN A 45 -4.70 -12.01 -10.36
N GLY A 46 -3.70 -11.21 -9.95
CA GLY A 46 -3.40 -9.89 -10.52
C GLY A 46 -4.11 -8.73 -9.86
N ASN A 47 -5.02 -8.97 -8.91
CA ASN A 47 -5.73 -7.92 -8.18
C ASN A 47 -4.81 -7.21 -7.19
N LEU A 48 -5.15 -5.96 -6.87
CA LEU A 48 -4.41 -5.17 -5.89
C LEU A 48 -4.42 -5.88 -4.53
N ARG A 49 -3.25 -6.07 -3.93
CA ARG A 49 -3.09 -6.71 -2.61
C ARG A 49 -2.69 -5.71 -1.55
N SER A 50 -1.80 -4.79 -1.88
CA SER A 50 -1.47 -3.68 -0.99
C SER A 50 -0.95 -2.48 -1.75
N ARG A 51 -1.12 -1.30 -1.16
CA ARG A 51 -0.49 -0.07 -1.65
C ARG A 51 -0.04 0.81 -0.51
N GLY A 52 0.99 1.59 -0.77
CA GLY A 52 1.49 2.63 0.11
C GLY A 52 2.53 3.48 -0.59
N ALA A 53 3.21 4.32 0.16
CA ALA A 53 4.28 5.15 -0.37
C ALA A 53 5.42 5.30 0.64
N TYR A 54 6.62 5.45 0.10
CA TYR A 54 7.80 5.85 0.83
C TYR A 54 8.06 7.34 0.56
N PRO A 55 8.18 8.18 1.59
CA PRO A 55 8.57 9.57 1.43
C PRO A 55 9.98 9.66 0.87
N LYS A 56 10.34 10.87 0.44
CA LYS A 56 11.70 11.19 0.03
C LYS A 56 12.68 10.79 1.13
N HIS A 57 13.77 10.13 0.75
CA HIS A 57 14.77 9.69 1.72
C HIS A 57 15.41 10.91 2.42
N GLU A 58 15.36 10.94 3.76
CA GLU A 58 16.01 11.95 4.61
C GLU A 58 17.00 11.32 5.63
N GLY A 59 17.59 10.16 5.33
CA GLY A 59 18.48 9.49 6.30
C GLY A 59 19.20 8.21 5.85
N LYS A 60 19.85 7.55 6.82
CA LYS A 60 20.72 6.38 6.61
C LYS A 60 19.99 5.04 6.42
N SER A 61 18.67 4.97 6.62
CA SER A 61 17.89 3.74 6.38
C SER A 61 17.95 3.35 4.89
N TYR A 62 18.22 2.08 4.61
CA TYR A 62 18.22 1.52 3.25
C TYR A 62 16.79 1.21 2.77
N ASP A 63 15.87 0.88 3.68
CA ASP A 63 14.48 0.55 3.37
C ASP A 63 13.55 1.79 3.23
N GLY A 64 14.10 2.99 3.35
CA GLY A 64 13.30 4.19 3.58
C GLY A 64 12.62 4.17 4.96
N LYS A 65 11.71 5.12 5.22
CA LYS A 65 10.83 5.11 6.39
C LYS A 65 9.40 5.22 5.90
N LYS A 66 8.52 4.27 6.23
CA LYS A 66 7.10 4.35 5.83
C LYS A 66 6.46 5.60 6.44
N GLU A 67 5.59 6.25 5.68
CA GLU A 67 4.81 7.39 6.13
C GLU A 67 3.44 7.37 5.44
N GLY A 68 2.39 7.78 6.17
CA GLY A 68 1.03 7.76 5.68
C GLY A 68 0.39 6.37 5.71
N PRO A 69 -0.81 6.24 5.12
CA PRO A 69 -1.58 5.01 5.16
C PRO A 69 -1.03 3.96 4.19
N PHE A 70 -0.90 2.73 4.68
CA PHE A 70 -0.68 1.53 3.90
C PHE A 70 -1.95 0.70 3.92
N TYR A 71 -2.48 0.39 2.75
CA TYR A 71 -3.74 -0.34 2.59
C TYR A 71 -3.45 -1.81 2.26
N GLY A 72 -4.19 -2.70 2.88
CA GLY A 72 -4.28 -4.13 2.55
C GLY A 72 -5.66 -4.46 2.01
N TYR A 73 -5.70 -5.20 0.90
CA TYR A 73 -6.90 -5.58 0.18
C TYR A 73 -7.09 -7.09 0.17
N GLU A 74 -8.35 -7.53 0.19
CA GLU A 74 -8.74 -8.91 0.00
C GLU A 74 -8.45 -9.33 -1.46
N GLU A 75 -8.70 -10.60 -1.79
CA GLU A 75 -8.40 -11.16 -3.12
C GLU A 75 -9.23 -10.52 -4.26
N ASP A 76 -10.36 -9.88 -3.93
CA ASP A 76 -11.16 -9.09 -4.87
C ASP A 76 -10.48 -7.79 -5.34
N GLY A 77 -9.46 -7.31 -4.61
CA GLY A 77 -8.76 -6.06 -4.90
C GLY A 77 -9.50 -4.77 -4.56
N GLU A 78 -10.70 -4.87 -3.99
CA GLU A 78 -11.59 -3.74 -3.69
C GLU A 78 -11.90 -3.62 -2.20
N THR A 79 -12.02 -4.74 -1.50
CA THR A 79 -12.31 -4.79 -0.07
C THR A 79 -11.05 -4.54 0.73
N VAL A 80 -11.03 -3.44 1.47
CA VAL A 80 -9.97 -3.10 2.41
C VAL A 80 -10.19 -3.87 3.71
N TRP A 81 -9.21 -4.71 4.06
CA TRP A 81 -9.21 -5.46 5.34
C TRP A 81 -8.23 -4.89 6.36
N MET A 82 -7.27 -4.06 5.91
CA MET A 82 -6.31 -3.43 6.82
C MET A 82 -5.90 -2.04 6.33
N ILE A 83 -5.79 -1.11 7.28
CA ILE A 83 -5.07 0.15 7.10
C ILE A 83 -4.03 0.24 8.22
N VAL A 84 -2.75 0.37 7.84
CA VAL A 84 -1.68 0.68 8.79
C VAL A 84 -1.13 2.05 8.45
N THR A 85 -1.40 3.02 9.30
CA THR A 85 -0.85 4.37 9.15
C THR A 85 0.49 4.48 9.85
N TYR A 86 1.50 4.99 9.15
CA TYR A 86 2.82 5.27 9.71
C TYR A 86 3.00 6.78 9.88
N LYS A 87 3.40 7.20 11.09
CA LYS A 87 3.75 8.58 11.40
C LYS A 87 5.12 8.92 10.82
N LYS A 88 5.38 10.23 10.67
CA LYS A 88 6.71 10.72 10.30
C LYS A 88 7.77 10.07 11.20
N GLY A 89 8.77 9.44 10.59
CA GLY A 89 9.80 8.70 11.32
C GLY A 89 9.61 7.18 11.35
N GLY A 90 8.47 6.65 10.88
CA GLY A 90 8.24 5.23 10.63
C GLY A 90 7.55 4.45 11.77
N SER A 91 7.10 5.12 12.83
CA SER A 91 6.29 4.48 13.87
C SER A 91 4.84 4.29 13.42
N ARG A 92 4.19 3.20 13.84
CA ARG A 92 2.77 2.98 13.54
C ARG A 92 1.90 3.94 14.37
N ALA A 93 0.85 4.46 13.75
CA ALA A 93 -0.22 5.18 14.43
C ALA A 93 -0.98 4.25 15.39
N LYS A 94 -1.62 4.83 16.40
CA LYS A 94 -2.48 4.06 17.30
C LYS A 94 -3.73 3.58 16.53
N PRO A 95 -4.29 2.41 16.88
CA PRO A 95 -5.45 1.85 16.18
C PRO A 95 -6.66 2.79 16.11
N ASP A 96 -6.87 3.62 17.13
CA ASP A 96 -7.98 4.57 17.26
C ASP A 96 -7.83 5.83 16.37
N GLU A 97 -6.65 6.11 15.83
CA GLU A 97 -6.44 7.28 14.98
C GLU A 97 -7.02 7.08 13.56
N TYR A 98 -7.07 5.82 13.08
CA TYR A 98 -7.56 5.47 11.74
C TYR A 98 -8.14 4.04 11.72
N PRO A 99 -9.12 3.71 12.57
CA PRO A 99 -9.74 2.41 12.54
C PRO A 99 -10.44 2.22 11.20
N LEU A 100 -10.43 0.99 10.69
CA LEU A 100 -11.31 0.61 9.59
C LEU A 100 -12.80 0.69 9.97
N GLY A 101 -13.08 0.91 11.26
CA GLY A 101 -14.39 0.73 11.86
C GLY A 101 -14.75 -0.75 11.91
N THR A 102 -15.64 -1.13 12.82
CA THR A 102 -16.47 -2.32 12.62
C THR A 102 -17.81 -1.84 12.13
N CYS A 103 -18.42 -2.54 11.18
CA CYS A 103 -19.78 -2.28 10.77
C CYS A 103 -20.72 -2.43 11.98
N ASP A 104 -21.45 -1.38 12.36
CA ASP A 104 -22.34 -1.40 13.53
C ASP A 104 -23.53 -2.36 13.39
N VAL A 105 -23.82 -2.79 12.15
CA VAL A 105 -24.90 -3.74 11.87
C VAL A 105 -24.45 -5.19 12.01
N CYS A 106 -23.28 -5.55 11.48
CA CYS A 106 -22.85 -6.96 11.41
C CYS A 106 -21.50 -7.28 12.06
N GLY A 107 -20.83 -6.27 12.64
CA GLY A 107 -19.53 -6.38 13.33
C GLY A 107 -18.32 -6.55 12.40
N GLU A 108 -18.50 -6.49 11.08
CA GLU A 108 -17.43 -6.73 10.12
C GLU A 108 -16.43 -5.57 10.06
N GLY A 109 -15.13 -5.85 10.15
CA GLY A 109 -14.06 -4.84 10.13
C GLY A 109 -13.55 -4.44 8.74
N ARG A 110 -14.30 -4.75 7.68
CA ARG A 110 -13.92 -4.55 6.27
C ARG A 110 -14.82 -3.51 5.60
N ARG A 111 -14.26 -2.77 4.63
CA ARG A 111 -14.98 -1.77 3.83
C ARG A 111 -14.50 -1.74 2.37
N LEU A 112 -15.33 -1.23 1.47
CA LEU A 112 -14.91 -1.02 0.07
C LEU A 112 -13.94 0.16 -0.05
N ASN A 113 -13.06 0.12 -1.05
CA ASN A 113 -12.09 1.20 -1.32
C ASN A 113 -12.72 2.47 -1.92
N TRP A 114 -13.87 2.33 -2.58
CA TRP A 114 -14.56 3.42 -3.32
C TRP A 114 -15.92 3.79 -2.71
N GLY A 115 -16.20 3.35 -1.50
CA GLY A 115 -17.47 3.61 -0.84
C GLY A 115 -17.45 3.20 0.62
N ASN A 116 -18.44 3.68 1.34
CA ASN A 116 -18.56 3.48 2.77
C ASN A 116 -19.46 2.28 3.11
N SER A 117 -19.79 1.38 2.18
CA SER A 117 -20.66 0.26 2.47
C SER A 117 -19.92 -0.97 3.02
N CYS A 118 -20.57 -1.66 3.95
CA CYS A 118 -20.13 -2.93 4.49
C CYS A 118 -20.26 -4.03 3.43
N PRO A 119 -19.18 -4.74 3.09
CA PRO A 119 -19.21 -5.79 2.06
C PRO A 119 -20.05 -7.01 2.46
N LYS A 120 -20.36 -7.18 3.76
CA LYS A 120 -21.13 -8.32 4.27
C LYS A 120 -22.64 -8.09 4.29
N CYS A 121 -23.09 -6.92 4.77
CA CYS A 121 -24.51 -6.66 4.98
C CYS A 121 -25.05 -5.45 4.18
N GLY A 122 -24.19 -4.73 3.46
CA GLY A 122 -24.57 -3.59 2.63
C GLY A 122 -24.85 -2.30 3.41
N ALA A 123 -24.78 -2.30 4.74
CA ALA A 123 -24.96 -1.10 5.55
C ALA A 123 -23.90 -0.04 5.24
N GLU A 124 -24.29 1.23 5.18
CA GLU A 124 -23.34 2.35 5.13
C GLU A 124 -22.60 2.48 6.48
N ILE A 125 -21.31 2.81 6.43
CA ILE A 125 -20.37 2.95 7.54
C ILE A 125 -19.90 4.41 7.52
N ASP A 126 -20.19 5.18 8.57
CA ASP A 126 -19.78 6.58 8.68
C ASP A 126 -18.26 6.76 8.88
#